data_AF-A0A954M7V1-F1
#
_entry.id   AF-A0A954M7V1-F1
#
_cell.length_a   1.000
_cell.length_b   1.000
_cell.length_c   1.000
_cell.angle_alpha   90.00
_cell.angle_beta   90.00
_cell.angle_gamma   90.00
#
_symmetry.space_group_name_H-M   'P 1'
#
loop_
_entity.id
_entity.type
_entity.pdbx_description
1 polymer ?
#
loop_
_entity_poly.entity_id
_entity_poly.type
_entity_poly.pdbx_seq_one_letter_code
_entity_poly.pdbx_strand_id
1 'polypeptide(L)' 'RFLRFDTVATQREGTSFAKSDDDYGEKTCVISGGLGTMQVSHKGKSYWVCCTGCKAAFEEDPETWIAEFEAKQKK' A
#
# COMPACT_ATOMS: atom_id res chain seq x y z
N ARG A 1 40.09 -16.75 -18.95
CA ARG A 1 39.86 -16.08 -17.64
C ARG A 1 38.50 -15.42 -17.71
N PHE A 2 37.45 -16.09 -17.23
CA PHE A 2 36.08 -15.56 -17.25
C PHE A 2 35.95 -14.46 -16.19
N LEU A 3 35.63 -13.24 -16.60
CA LEU A 3 35.27 -12.16 -15.68
C LEU A 3 33.84 -12.43 -15.21
N ARG A 4 33.65 -12.57 -13.89
CA ARG A 4 32.33 -12.64 -13.27
C ARG A 4 31.62 -11.30 -13.50
N PHE A 5 30.70 -11.27 -14.47
CA PHE A 5 29.72 -10.18 -14.67
C PHE A 5 28.57 -10.31 -13.67
N ASP A 6 28.88 -10.54 -12.39
CA ASP A 6 27.90 -10.45 -11.30
C ASP A 6 28.28 -9.28 -10.39
N THR A 7 28.67 -8.16 -11.01
CA THR A 7 28.67 -6.90 -10.28
C THR A 7 27.28 -6.29 -10.46
N VAL A 8 26.64 -6.18 -9.31
CA VAL A 8 25.54 -5.31 -8.85
C VAL A 8 25.59 -3.84 -9.37
N ALA A 9 26.39 -3.55 -10.41
CA ALA A 9 26.75 -2.26 -10.97
C ALA A 9 25.86 -1.81 -12.14
N THR A 10 24.80 -2.53 -12.49
CA THR A 10 23.68 -1.99 -13.32
C THR A 10 22.53 -1.49 -12.45
N GLN A 11 22.80 -1.10 -11.21
CA GLN A 11 21.92 -0.15 -10.53
C GLN A 11 22.31 1.24 -11.02
N ARG A 12 21.37 1.97 -11.64
CA ARG A 12 21.52 3.42 -11.84
C ARG A 12 21.90 4.02 -10.49
N GLU A 13 22.97 4.80 -10.45
CA GLU A 13 23.24 5.69 -9.30
C GLU A 13 21.94 6.47 -9.00
N GLY A 14 21.29 6.16 -7.87
CA GLY A 14 20.01 6.74 -7.46
C GLY A 14 18.85 5.77 -7.30
N THR A 15 18.88 4.56 -7.87
CA THR A 15 17.85 3.54 -7.64
C THR A 15 18.31 2.59 -6.54
N SER A 16 18.08 2.97 -5.28
CA SER A 16 18.19 2.00 -4.18
C SER A 16 17.17 0.89 -4.42
N PHE A 17 17.60 -0.37 -4.52
CA PHE A 17 16.69 -1.55 -4.46
C PHE A 17 15.78 -1.52 -3.22
N ALA A 18 16.19 -0.82 -2.16
CA ALA A 18 15.46 -0.73 -0.90
C ALA A 18 14.54 0.49 -0.79
N LYS A 19 14.47 1.36 -1.80
CA LYS A 19 13.32 2.26 -1.96
C LYS A 19 12.30 1.56 -2.85
N SER A 20 11.74 0.51 -2.28
CA SER A 20 10.43 0.05 -2.65
C SER A 20 9.49 1.25 -2.70
N ASP A 21 8.90 1.52 -3.87
CA ASP A 21 7.66 2.29 -4.05
C ASP A 21 6.46 1.59 -3.34
N ASP A 22 6.70 0.93 -2.19
CA ASP A 22 5.72 0.26 -1.34
C ASP A 22 5.05 1.24 -0.36
N ASP A 23 5.41 2.52 -0.41
CA ASP A 23 4.48 3.57 -0.03
C ASP A 23 3.40 3.63 -1.12
N TYR A 24 2.39 2.76 -1.02
CA TYR A 24 1.12 2.90 -1.73
C TYR A 24 0.41 4.18 -1.23
N GLY A 25 1.06 5.34 -1.25
CA GLY A 25 0.82 6.48 -0.37
C GLY A 25 -0.66 6.72 -0.09
N GLU A 26 -1.38 7.25 -1.08
CA GLU A 26 -2.82 7.49 -0.97
C GLU A 26 -3.69 6.27 -1.31
N LYS A 27 -3.13 5.21 -1.91
CA LYS A 27 -3.85 4.02 -2.40
C LYS A 27 -3.63 2.79 -1.52
N THR A 28 -3.31 2.97 -0.26
CA THR A 28 -3.11 1.85 0.66
C THR A 28 -4.47 1.24 1.02
N CYS A 29 -4.57 -0.08 0.96
CA CYS A 29 -5.75 -0.81 1.40
C CYS A 29 -5.95 -0.59 2.90
N VAL A 30 -7.12 -0.09 3.31
CA VAL A 30 -7.45 0.21 4.71
C VAL A 30 -7.29 -1.01 5.63
N ILE A 31 -7.65 -2.20 5.14
CA ILE A 31 -7.66 -3.44 5.92
C ILE A 31 -6.28 -4.09 5.89
N SER A 32 -5.80 -4.44 4.70
CA SER A 32 -4.59 -5.26 4.53
C SER A 32 -3.29 -4.47 4.40
N GLY A 33 -3.34 -3.16 4.17
CA GLY A 33 -2.15 -2.35 3.91
C GLY A 33 -1.49 -2.57 2.54
N GLY A 34 -2.06 -3.40 1.67
CA GLY A 34 -1.56 -3.62 0.31
C GLY A 34 -2.02 -2.58 -0.71
N LEU A 35 -1.75 -2.81 -2.00
CA LEU A 35 -2.22 -1.95 -3.10
C LEU A 35 -3.76 -1.95 -3.17
N GLY A 36 -4.35 -0.79 -2.91
CA GLY A 36 -5.77 -0.53 -3.07
C GLY A 36 -6.12 -0.26 -4.54
N THR A 37 -6.93 -1.15 -5.11
CA THR A 37 -7.37 -1.08 -6.51
C THR A 37 -8.76 -0.46 -6.65
N MET A 38 -9.56 -0.52 -5.58
CA MET A 38 -10.95 -0.07 -5.55
C MET A 38 -11.12 1.05 -4.52
N GLN A 39 -11.87 2.09 -4.89
CA GLN A 39 -12.22 3.19 -3.99
C GLN A 39 -13.60 2.96 -3.38
N VAL A 40 -13.71 3.17 -2.07
CA VAL A 40 -14.97 3.12 -1.31
C VAL A 40 -15.13 4.43 -0.55
N SER A 41 -16.33 5.00 -0.54
CA SER A 41 -16.62 6.25 0.15
C SER A 41 -17.50 5.99 1.38
N HIS A 42 -17.12 6.52 2.53
CA HIS A 42 -17.90 6.41 3.76
C HIS A 42 -17.81 7.71 4.57
N LYS A 43 -18.96 8.23 5.01
CA LYS A 43 -19.08 9.49 5.77
C LYS A 43 -18.33 10.67 5.13
N GLY A 44 -18.32 10.75 3.80
CA GLY A 44 -17.67 11.81 3.04
C GLY A 44 -16.14 11.70 2.90
N LYS A 45 -15.54 10.60 3.37
CA LYS A 45 -14.12 10.27 3.17
C LYS A 45 -13.98 9.12 2.17
N SER A 46 -12.97 9.19 1.31
CA SER A 46 -12.65 8.16 0.32
C SER A 46 -11.51 7.29 0.83
N TYR A 47 -11.71 5.98 0.80
CA TYR A 47 -10.79 4.95 1.25
C TYR A 47 -10.49 3.98 0.10
N TRP A 48 -9.35 3.31 0.17
CA TRP A 48 -8.98 2.31 -0.83
C TRP A 48 -9.00 0.90 -0.23
N VAL A 49 -9.43 -0.06 -1.05
CA VAL A 49 -9.47 -1.49 -0.72
C VAL A 49 -8.88 -2.32 -1.86
N CYS A 50 -8.27 -3.46 -1.53
CA CYS A 50 -7.60 -4.30 -2.52
C CYS A 50 -8.53 -5.32 -3.21
N CYS A 51 -9.68 -5.66 -2.60
CA CYS A 51 -10.61 -6.65 -3.13
C CYS A 51 -12.06 -6.44 -2.63
N THR A 52 -13.00 -7.18 -3.22
CA THR A 52 -14.42 -7.18 -2.83
C THR A 52 -14.64 -7.70 -1.40
N GLY A 53 -13.80 -8.62 -0.93
CA GLY A 53 -13.84 -9.11 0.46
C GLY A 53 -13.50 -8.01 1.47
N CYS A 54 -12.48 -7.20 1.16
CA CYS A 54 -12.13 -6.02 1.97
C CYS A 54 -13.25 -4.97 1.93
N LYS A 55 -13.92 -4.79 0.79
CA LYS A 55 -15.10 -3.92 0.71
C LYS A 55 -16.22 -4.40 1.63
N ALA A 56 -16.56 -5.69 1.61
CA ALA A 56 -17.63 -6.25 2.45
C ALA A 56 -17.31 -6.09 3.95
N ALA A 57 -16.10 -6.43 4.38
CA ALA A 57 -15.66 -6.24 5.76
C ALA A 57 -15.66 -4.77 6.20
N PHE A 58 -15.38 -3.85 5.27
CA PHE A 58 -15.48 -2.41 5.52
C PHE A 58 -16.92 -1.92 5.61
N GLU A 59 -17.86 -2.53 4.88
CA GLU A 59 -19.29 -2.20 4.94
C GLU A 59 -19.97 -2.75 6.21
N GLU A 60 -19.49 -3.88 6.76
CA GLU A 60 -19.99 -4.42 8.04
C GLU A 60 -19.60 -3.54 9.23
N ASP A 61 -18.33 -3.15 9.35
CA ASP A 61 -17.82 -2.40 10.50
C ASP A 61 -16.91 -1.21 10.09
N PRO A 62 -17.45 -0.21 9.37
CA PRO A 62 -16.64 0.87 8.81
C PRO A 62 -15.93 1.71 9.88
N GLU A 63 -16.54 1.87 11.06
CA GLU A 63 -16.00 2.74 12.12
C GLU A 63 -14.68 2.20 12.70
N THR A 64 -14.60 0.88 12.91
CA THR A 64 -13.40 0.21 13.41
C THR A 64 -12.25 0.36 12.42
N TRP A 65 -12.51 0.10 11.13
CA TRP A 65 -11.49 0.18 10.08
C TRP A 65 -11.02 1.62 9.83
N ILE A 66 -11.91 2.60 9.93
CA ILE A 66 -11.54 4.02 9.82
C ILE A 66 -10.63 4.43 10.97
N ALA A 67 -10.93 4.00 12.21
CA ALA A 67 -10.09 4.29 13.37
C ALA A 67 -8.69 3.68 13.25
N GLU A 68 -8.58 2.44 12.77
CA GLU A 68 -7.28 1.81 12.51
C GLU A 68 -6.49 2.50 11.40
N PHE A 69 -7.16 2.96 10.34
CA PHE A 69 -6.51 3.70 9.26
C PHE A 69 -5.99 5.06 9.73
N GLU A 70 -6.78 5.80 10.51
CA GLU A 70 -6.35 7.07 11.09
C GLU A 70 -5.19 6.90 12.09
N ALA A 71 -5.16 5.78 12.83
CA ALA A 71 -4.05 5.44 13.71
C ALA A 71 -2.76 5.10 12.93
N LYS A 72 -2.87 4.41 11.79
CA LYS A 72 -1.73 4.12 10.90
C LYS A 72 -1.19 5.37 10.21
N GLN A 73 -2.06 6.31 9.81
CA GLN A 73 -1.66 7.55 9.12
C GLN A 73 -1.07 8.63 10.03
N LYS A 74 -1.29 8.57 11.34
CA LYS A 74 -0.71 9.50 12.32
C LYS A 74 0.70 9.13 12.77
N LYS A 75 1.22 7.97 12.35
CA LYS A 75 2.51 7.42 12.78
C LYS A 75 3.58 7.68 11.74
#